data_AF-A0A5S4T8N8-F1
#
_entry.id   AF-A0A5S4T8N8-F1
#
_cell.length_a   1.000
_cell.length_b   1.000
_cell.length_c   1.000
_cell.angle_alpha   90.00
_cell.angle_beta   90.00
_cell.angle_gamma   90.00
#
_symmetry.space_group_name_H-M   'P 1'
#
loop_
_entity.id
_entity.type
_entity.pdbx_description
1 polymer ?
#
loop_
_entity_poly.entity_id
_entity_poly.type
_entity_poly.pdbx_seq_one_letter_code
_entity_poly.pdbx_strand_id
1 'polypeptide(L)'
;MKVKKMLALAAISLTGFGLVACGNTNSGNGQSASGKIEVISRENGSGTRGAFTEITGILKKDGDKETDNTTKTAVIQNSTEGVLSAVQGNANAIGYISLGSLTKSVKALAIDGVKASRETVLDGEYPL
;
A
#
# COMPACT_ATOMS: atom_id res chain seq x y z
N MET A 1 -59.14 36.44 10.51
CA MET A 1 -58.99 37.91 10.62
C MET A 1 -58.12 38.24 11.83
N LYS A 2 -57.11 39.11 11.65
CA LYS A 2 -56.50 40.07 12.63
C LYS A 2 -56.02 39.51 14.00
N VAL A 3 -54.84 39.78 14.55
CA VAL A 3 -53.61 40.54 14.24
C VAL A 3 -52.57 40.20 15.32
N LYS A 4 -51.29 40.18 14.92
CA LYS A 4 -50.06 40.67 15.59
C LYS A 4 -50.01 40.82 17.12
N LYS A 5 -48.97 40.19 17.71
CA LYS A 5 -47.99 40.77 18.67
C LYS A 5 -46.67 40.00 18.48
N MET A 6 -45.72 40.44 17.64
CA MET A 6 -44.56 41.28 17.98
C MET A 6 -44.07 41.13 19.44
N LEU A 7 -42.98 40.38 19.61
CA LEU A 7 -41.99 40.67 20.66
C LEU A 7 -40.59 40.66 20.01
N ALA A 8 -39.86 41.71 20.32
CA ALA A 8 -38.56 42.14 19.81
C ALA A 8 -37.43 41.17 20.27
N LEU A 9 -36.51 40.81 19.39
CA LEU A 9 -35.18 41.42 19.17
C LEU A 9 -34.11 40.93 20.16
N ALA A 10 -33.23 40.06 19.66
CA ALA A 10 -31.81 40.06 20.03
C ALA A 10 -31.02 39.62 18.79
N ALA A 11 -30.43 40.61 18.10
CA ALA A 11 -29.46 40.40 17.06
C ALA A 11 -28.11 40.07 17.70
N ILE A 12 -27.53 38.91 17.36
CA ILE A 12 -26.08 38.75 17.32
C ILE A 12 -25.76 38.07 16.00
N SER A 13 -25.40 38.91 15.05
CA SER A 13 -24.62 38.57 13.87
C SER A 13 -23.35 37.84 14.28
N LEU A 14 -23.09 36.66 13.71
CA LEU A 14 -21.74 36.15 13.52
C LEU A 14 -21.78 35.23 12.29
N THR A 15 -21.48 35.88 11.17
CA THR A 15 -20.52 35.42 10.17
C THR A 15 -20.70 33.99 9.68
N GLY A 16 -21.23 33.87 8.46
CA GLY A 16 -21.21 32.65 7.70
C GLY A 16 -19.80 32.07 7.58
N PHE A 17 -19.68 30.79 7.88
CA PHE A 17 -18.72 29.92 7.24
C PHE A 17 -19.55 28.89 6.47
N GLY A 18 -19.82 29.20 5.20
CA GLY A 18 -20.17 28.17 4.23
C GLY A 18 -18.94 27.30 4.02
N LEU A 19 -18.98 26.06 4.51
CA LEU A 19 -18.02 25.04 4.11
C LEU A 19 -18.39 24.58 2.69
N VAL A 20 -18.01 25.39 1.71
CA VAL A 20 -17.76 24.90 0.35
C VAL A 20 -16.41 24.20 0.38
N ALA A 21 -16.43 22.87 0.45
CA ALA A 21 -15.31 22.04 0.07
C ALA A 21 -15.57 21.50 -1.34
N CYS A 22 -15.43 22.38 -2.34
CA CYS A 22 -15.17 21.94 -3.71
C CYS A 22 -13.71 21.48 -3.78
N GLY A 23 -13.45 20.28 -4.27
CA GLY A 23 -12.08 19.89 -4.59
C GLY A 23 -11.84 18.41 -4.75
N ASN A 24 -12.53 17.76 -5.68
CA ASN A 24 -11.96 16.59 -6.36
C ASN A 24 -10.77 17.07 -7.20
N THR A 25 -9.63 17.23 -6.55
CA THR A 25 -8.33 17.28 -7.22
C THR A 25 -7.74 15.88 -7.13
N ASN A 26 -7.89 15.13 -8.22
CA ASN A 26 -6.88 14.18 -8.65
C ASN A 26 -5.56 14.94 -8.79
N SER A 27 -4.89 15.16 -7.67
CA SER A 27 -3.48 15.48 -7.63
C SER A 27 -2.83 14.24 -7.07
N GLY A 28 -2.27 13.44 -7.98
CA GLY A 28 -1.25 12.45 -7.64
C GLY A 28 -0.05 13.19 -7.08
N ASN A 29 -0.19 13.70 -5.86
CA ASN A 29 0.93 14.06 -5.03
C ASN A 29 1.56 12.73 -4.65
N GLY A 30 2.63 12.38 -5.37
CA GLY A 30 3.63 11.47 -4.85
C GLY A 30 4.18 12.08 -3.56
N GLN A 31 3.47 11.86 -2.46
CA GLN A 31 4.00 12.05 -1.12
C GLN A 31 5.20 11.12 -1.07
N SER A 32 6.41 11.66 -1.24
CA SER A 32 7.62 10.91 -0.97
C SER A 32 7.47 10.40 0.46
N ALA A 33 7.35 9.07 0.59
CA ALA A 33 7.26 8.37 1.84
C ALA A 33 8.52 8.68 2.66
N SER A 34 8.48 9.76 3.44
CA SER A 34 9.54 10.14 4.37
C SER A 34 9.34 9.32 5.63
N GLY A 35 9.88 8.10 5.65
CA GLY A 35 9.72 7.16 6.75
C GLY A 35 10.55 5.88 6.55
N LYS A 36 10.78 5.15 7.64
CA LYS A 36 11.39 3.82 7.58
C LYS A 36 10.46 2.89 6.78
N ILE A 37 11.02 2.18 5.81
CA ILE A 37 10.28 1.16 5.06
C ILE A 37 9.92 0.01 6.01
N GLU A 38 8.64 -0.33 6.04
CA GLU A 38 8.15 -1.50 6.74
C GLU A 38 8.12 -2.68 5.77
N VAL A 39 8.99 -3.66 6.00
CA VAL A 39 9.06 -4.84 5.13
C VAL A 39 8.02 -5.85 5.59
N ILE A 40 7.16 -6.25 4.67
CA ILE A 40 6.17 -7.31 4.87
C ILE A 40 6.67 -8.57 4.17
N SER A 41 6.87 -9.63 4.94
CA SER A 41 7.27 -10.95 4.45
C SER A 41 6.18 -11.98 4.75
N ARG A 42 6.39 -13.20 4.29
CA ARG A 42 5.44 -14.31 4.40
C ARG A 42 5.94 -15.40 5.36
N GLU A 43 4.99 -16.14 5.90
CA GLU A 43 5.20 -17.26 6.79
C GLU A 43 6.12 -18.35 6.20
N ASN A 44 6.78 -19.11 7.06
CA ASN A 44 7.47 -20.33 6.63
C ASN A 44 6.46 -21.30 6.01
N GLY A 45 6.82 -21.93 4.89
CA GLY A 45 5.92 -22.81 4.14
C GLY A 45 5.03 -22.09 3.12
N SER A 46 5.09 -20.76 3.03
CA SER A 46 4.45 -20.01 1.95
C SER A 46 5.09 -20.32 0.60
N GLY A 47 4.31 -20.79 -0.37
CA GLY A 47 4.79 -20.97 -1.74
C GLY A 47 5.25 -19.65 -2.38
N THR A 48 4.58 -18.54 -2.09
CA THR A 48 4.98 -17.21 -2.56
C THR A 48 6.32 -16.79 -1.96
N ARG A 49 6.57 -17.08 -0.66
CA ARG A 49 7.90 -16.84 -0.08
C ARG A 49 8.95 -17.70 -0.75
N GLY A 50 8.70 -19.00 -0.89
CA GLY A 50 9.64 -19.92 -1.50
C GLY A 50 10.10 -19.41 -2.87
N ALA A 51 9.14 -19.16 -3.76
CA ALA A 51 9.41 -18.60 -5.08
C ALA A 51 10.15 -17.26 -5.01
N PHE A 52 9.68 -16.30 -4.19
CA PHE A 52 10.34 -15.01 -4.06
C PHE A 52 11.79 -15.14 -3.58
N THR A 53 12.05 -15.98 -2.58
CA THR A 53 13.40 -16.15 -2.03
C THR A 53 14.34 -16.90 -2.95
N GLU A 54 13.81 -17.83 -3.74
CA GLU A 54 14.56 -18.58 -4.76
C GLU A 54 14.95 -17.66 -5.92
N ILE A 55 13.98 -16.92 -6.45
CA ILE A 55 14.15 -16.00 -7.58
C ILE A 55 15.15 -14.88 -7.21
N THR A 56 14.94 -14.22 -6.07
CA THR A 56 15.80 -13.09 -5.64
C THR A 56 17.14 -13.51 -5.04
N GLY A 57 17.32 -14.79 -4.69
CA GLY A 57 18.50 -15.29 -3.98
C GLY A 57 18.73 -14.67 -2.60
N ILE A 58 17.70 -14.05 -1.98
CA ILE A 58 17.81 -13.44 -0.65
C ILE A 58 18.04 -14.50 0.43
N LEU A 59 17.52 -15.71 0.21
CA LEU A 59 17.84 -16.89 0.99
C LEU A 59 19.00 -17.62 0.29
N LYS A 60 20.17 -17.62 0.93
CA LYS A 60 21.39 -18.23 0.40
C LYS A 60 21.64 -19.57 1.07
N LYS A 61 21.98 -20.57 0.26
CA LYS A 61 22.41 -21.89 0.73
C LYS A 61 23.90 -22.07 0.45
N ASP A 62 24.63 -22.49 1.47
CA ASP A 62 26.05 -22.84 1.42
C ASP A 62 26.22 -24.20 2.11
N GLY A 63 26.20 -25.28 1.31
CA GLY A 63 26.06 -26.65 1.82
C GLY A 63 24.76 -26.81 2.63
N ASP A 64 24.88 -27.31 3.86
CA ASP A 64 23.76 -27.49 4.79
C ASP A 64 23.35 -26.20 5.52
N LYS A 65 24.11 -25.11 5.34
CA LYS A 65 23.85 -23.83 6.01
C LYS A 65 22.95 -22.96 5.14
N GLU A 66 21.78 -22.65 5.66
CA GLU A 66 20.87 -21.67 5.08
C GLU A 66 21.01 -20.31 5.79
N THR A 67 21.07 -19.22 5.01
CA THR A 67 21.12 -17.85 5.51
C THR A 67 20.04 -17.02 4.83
N ASP A 68 19.00 -16.69 5.57
CA ASP A 68 17.94 -15.79 5.14
C ASP A 68 18.36 -14.33 5.39
N ASN A 69 18.55 -13.55 4.31
CA ASN A 69 18.91 -12.13 4.39
C ASN A 69 17.69 -11.20 4.45
N THR A 70 16.48 -11.75 4.62
CA THR A 70 15.30 -10.95 4.93
C THR A 70 15.54 -10.19 6.24
N THR A 71 15.18 -8.91 6.29
CA THR A 71 15.38 -8.12 7.52
C THR A 71 14.66 -8.76 8.70
N LYS A 72 15.33 -8.81 9.86
CA LYS A 72 14.78 -9.36 11.11
C LYS A 72 13.57 -8.57 11.63
N THR A 73 13.38 -7.35 11.14
CA THR A 73 12.21 -6.52 11.48
C THR A 73 11.07 -6.66 10.49
N ALA A 74 11.10 -7.66 9.59
CA ALA A 74 10.01 -7.91 8.68
C ALA A 74 8.77 -8.34 9.46
N VAL A 75 7.62 -7.73 9.13
CA VAL A 75 6.33 -8.17 9.64
C VAL A 75 5.91 -9.40 8.84
N ILE A 76 5.60 -10.49 9.53
CA ILE A 76 5.17 -11.73 8.90
C ILE A 76 3.66 -11.74 8.75
N GLN A 77 3.19 -11.91 7.51
CA GLN A 77 1.78 -12.13 7.19
C GLN A 77 1.59 -13.58 6.72
N ASN A 78 0.48 -14.19 7.13
CA ASN A 78 0.21 -15.63 6.88
C ASN A 78 -0.62 -15.89 5.62
N SER A 79 -0.95 -14.85 4.85
CA SER A 79 -1.76 -14.96 3.64
C SER A 79 -1.47 -13.82 2.67
N THR A 80 -1.88 -14.01 1.41
CA THR A 80 -1.80 -12.97 0.38
C THR A 80 -2.68 -11.77 0.74
N GLU A 81 -3.87 -12.02 1.29
CA GLU A 81 -4.79 -10.98 1.76
C GLU A 81 -4.18 -10.18 2.92
N GLY A 82 -3.48 -10.85 3.84
CA GLY A 82 -2.77 -10.19 4.93
C GLY A 82 -1.68 -9.24 4.43
N VAL A 83 -0.91 -9.63 3.40
CA VAL A 83 0.07 -8.74 2.76
C VAL A 83 -0.62 -7.55 2.09
N LEU A 84 -1.68 -7.81 1.32
CA LEU A 84 -2.45 -6.76 0.65
C LEU A 84 -3.01 -5.74 1.65
N SER A 85 -3.62 -6.20 2.74
CA SER A 85 -4.17 -5.33 3.78
C SER A 85 -3.07 -4.54 4.50
N ALA A 86 -1.92 -5.16 4.81
CA ALA A 86 -0.81 -4.48 5.45
C ALA A 86 -0.24 -3.36 4.57
N VAL A 87 -0.01 -3.63 3.28
CA VAL A 87 0.50 -2.64 2.32
C VAL A 87 -0.53 -1.55 2.04
N GLN A 88 -1.82 -1.89 1.94
CA GLN A 88 -2.89 -0.90 1.76
C GLN A 88 -3.02 0.04 2.96
N GLY A 89 -2.85 -0.48 4.18
CA GLY A 89 -2.97 0.28 5.43
C GLY A 89 -1.74 1.13 5.77
N ASN A 90 -0.60 0.90 5.12
CA ASN A 90 0.65 1.59 5.42
C ASN A 90 1.38 2.01 4.13
N ALA A 91 1.37 3.31 3.82
CA ALA A 91 2.03 3.86 2.64
C ALA A 91 3.56 3.68 2.62
N ASN A 92 4.19 3.36 3.76
CA ASN A 92 5.62 3.07 3.87
C ASN A 92 5.92 1.55 3.83
N ALA A 93 4.90 0.70 3.68
CA ALA A 93 5.09 -0.74 3.65
C ALA A 93 5.39 -1.25 2.23
N ILE A 94 6.24 -2.26 2.16
CA ILE A 94 6.54 -3.01 0.93
C ILE A 94 6.40 -4.50 1.20
N GLY A 95 5.76 -5.22 0.29
CA GLY A 95 5.61 -6.67 0.35
C GLY A 95 5.55 -7.29 -1.03
N TYR A 96 5.49 -8.62 -1.08
CA TYR A 96 5.41 -9.37 -2.32
C TYR A 96 4.21 -10.31 -2.32
N ILE A 97 3.59 -10.45 -3.48
CA ILE A 97 2.46 -11.34 -3.76
C ILE A 97 2.62 -11.93 -5.16
N SER A 98 1.92 -13.02 -5.44
CA SER A 98 1.84 -13.54 -6.81
C SER A 98 1.16 -12.52 -7.72
N LEU A 99 1.64 -12.38 -8.97
CA LEU A 99 1.08 -11.42 -9.94
C LEU A 99 -0.44 -11.60 -10.14
N GLY A 100 -0.92 -12.85 -10.16
CA GLY A 100 -2.36 -13.15 -10.30
C GLY A 100 -3.23 -12.68 -9.12
N SER A 101 -2.62 -12.31 -7.99
CA SER A 101 -3.32 -11.75 -6.82
C SER A 101 -3.26 -10.22 -6.77
N LEU A 102 -2.59 -9.58 -7.73
CA LEU A 102 -2.51 -8.13 -7.80
C LEU A 102 -3.91 -7.55 -8.02
N THR A 103 -4.26 -6.54 -7.21
CA THR A 103 -5.49 -5.77 -7.38
C THR A 103 -5.18 -4.29 -7.45
N LYS A 104 -6.18 -3.47 -7.77
CA LYS A 104 -6.05 -2.01 -7.82
C LYS A 104 -5.85 -1.36 -6.43
N SER A 105 -5.95 -2.11 -5.33
CA SER A 105 -5.79 -1.58 -3.97
C SER A 105 -4.34 -1.30 -3.58
N VAL A 106 -3.37 -1.85 -4.32
CA VAL A 106 -1.94 -1.67 -4.09
C VAL A 106 -1.23 -1.35 -5.39
N LYS A 107 -0.05 -0.73 -5.30
CA LYS A 107 0.76 -0.37 -6.45
C LYS A 107 1.83 -1.44 -6.70
N ALA A 108 1.82 -2.04 -7.90
CA ALA A 108 2.95 -2.84 -8.36
C ALA A 108 4.16 -1.95 -8.65
N LEU A 109 5.34 -2.40 -8.22
CA LEU A 109 6.59 -1.70 -8.51
C LEU A 109 7.05 -2.02 -9.93
N ALA A 110 7.64 -1.01 -10.58
CA ALA A 110 8.47 -1.25 -11.76
C ALA A 110 9.90 -1.41 -11.28
N ILE A 111 10.60 -2.42 -11.80
CA ILE A 111 12.02 -2.65 -11.49
C ILE A 111 12.79 -2.38 -12.77
N ASP A 112 13.80 -1.51 -12.68
CA ASP A 112 14.57 -1.00 -13.83
C ASP A 112 13.70 -0.45 -14.98
N GLY A 113 12.54 0.12 -14.62
CA GLY A 113 11.58 0.69 -15.57
C GLY A 113 10.59 -0.31 -16.19
N VAL A 114 10.78 -1.61 -15.96
CA VAL A 114 9.89 -2.67 -16.45
C VAL A 114 8.72 -2.87 -15.48
N LYS A 115 7.48 -2.82 -15.99
CA LYS A 115 6.27 -3.04 -15.18
C LYS A 115 5.99 -4.52 -15.07
N ALA A 116 5.56 -4.98 -13.90
CA ALA A 116 5.11 -6.37 -13.74
C ALA A 116 3.83 -6.62 -14.56
N SER A 117 3.93 -7.49 -15.57
CA SER A 117 2.79 -8.03 -16.31
C SER A 117 3.01 -9.50 -16.63
N ARG A 118 1.99 -10.18 -17.17
CA ARG A 118 2.13 -11.58 -17.57
C ARG A 118 3.18 -11.71 -18.68
N GLU A 119 3.19 -10.76 -19.60
CA GLU A 119 4.07 -10.71 -20.75
C GLU A 119 5.53 -10.54 -20.29
N THR A 120 5.81 -9.48 -19.51
CA THR A 120 7.18 -9.18 -19.04
C THR A 120 7.75 -10.23 -18.08
N VAL A 121 6.89 -11.03 -17.44
CA VAL A 121 7.33 -12.15 -16.59
C VAL A 121 7.64 -13.38 -17.45
N LEU A 122 6.88 -13.62 -18.53
CA LEU A 122 7.08 -14.79 -19.39
C LEU A 122 8.27 -14.64 -20.34
N ASP A 123 8.58 -13.42 -20.78
CA ASP A 123 9.75 -13.14 -21.63
C ASP A 123 11.03 -12.89 -20.85
N GLY A 124 10.93 -12.73 -19.51
CA GLY A 124 12.06 -12.51 -18.61
C GLY A 124 12.53 -11.05 -18.53
N GLU A 125 11.79 -10.10 -19.11
CA GLU A 125 12.15 -8.68 -19.04
C GLU A 125 11.97 -8.09 -17.64
N TYR A 126 11.02 -8.59 -16.85
CA TYR A 126 10.81 -8.13 -15.48
C TYR A 126 11.91 -8.69 -14.56
N PRO A 127 12.82 -7.86 -14.04
CA PRO A 127 14.06 -8.33 -13.42
C PRO A 127 13.82 -8.69 -11.95
N LEU A 128 13.28 -9.88 -11.72
CA LEU A 128 13.25 -10.56 -10.42
C LEU A 128 14.02 -11.86 -10.49
#